data_AF-A0A1Q2CVC4-F1
#
_entry.id   AF-A0A1Q2CVC4-F1
#
_cell.length_a   1.000
_cell.length_b   1.000
_cell.length_c   1.000
_cell.angle_alpha   90.00
_cell.angle_beta   90.00
_cell.angle_gamma   90.00
#
_symmetry.space_group_name_H-M   'P 1'
#
loop_
_entity.id
_entity.type
_entity.pdbx_description
1 polymer ?
#
loop_
_entity_poly.entity_id
_entity_poly.type
_entity_poly.pdbx_seq_one_letter_code
_entity_poly.pdbx_strand_id
1 'polypeptide(L)'
;MVAARDWFGDGSVFVIDVPLACCALETQTAAGERGCLPIAEIPPSARVVVTLSGTITVPMLPSIRLVLEEAPQRAKVVAFGACACVGGPYWDSYAVVRGSEELVKVDHFIAGCPPPPGALDDYLDAQRVEAAA
;
A
#
# COMPACT_ATOMS: atom_id res chain seq x y z
N MET A 1 -2.44 -14.32 -5.26
CA MET A 1 -1.01 -14.31 -4.89
C MET A 1 -0.58 -12.85 -4.92
N VAL A 2 -0.40 -12.24 -3.76
CA VAL A 2 0.08 -10.85 -3.67
C VAL A 2 1.57 -10.86 -4.04
N ALA A 3 1.96 -9.95 -4.93
CA ALA A 3 3.32 -9.86 -5.44
C ALA A 3 3.87 -8.46 -5.15
N ALA A 4 5.19 -8.37 -4.98
CA ALA A 4 5.87 -7.11 -4.80
C ALA A 4 6.31 -6.58 -6.16
N ARG A 5 6.11 -5.28 -6.42
CA ARG A 5 6.62 -4.60 -7.61
C ARG A 5 7.89 -3.86 -7.27
N ASP A 6 8.92 -4.03 -8.10
CA ASP A 6 10.05 -3.11 -8.09
C ASP A 6 9.58 -1.78 -8.67
N TRP A 7 9.46 -0.76 -7.81
CA TRP A 7 8.81 0.49 -8.19
C TRP A 7 9.67 1.36 -9.10
N PHE A 8 10.99 1.24 -9.01
CA PHE A 8 11.91 2.04 -9.82
C PHE A 8 12.72 1.21 -10.82
N GLY A 9 12.63 -0.12 -10.74
CA GLY A 9 13.39 -1.05 -11.59
C GLY A 9 14.88 -1.15 -11.22
N ASP A 10 15.28 -0.54 -10.09
CA ASP A 10 16.66 -0.53 -9.59
C ASP A 10 16.81 -1.36 -8.31
N GLY A 11 15.75 -2.06 -7.87
CA GLY A 11 15.73 -2.88 -6.67
C GLY A 11 15.80 -2.08 -5.35
N SER A 12 15.60 -0.76 -5.38
CA SER A 12 15.69 0.08 -4.17
C SER A 12 14.42 0.03 -3.31
N VAL A 13 13.25 0.12 -3.95
CA VAL A 13 11.95 0.21 -3.30
C VAL A 13 10.99 -0.78 -3.95
N PHE A 14 10.41 -1.64 -3.12
CA PHE A 14 9.37 -2.58 -3.51
C PHE A 14 8.03 -2.18 -2.92
N VAL A 15 6.99 -2.25 -3.73
CA VAL A 15 5.62 -1.98 -3.29
C VAL A 15 4.81 -3.26 -3.30
N ILE A 16 4.22 -3.58 -2.16
CA ILE A 16 3.21 -4.63 -2.00
C ILE A 16 1.86 -3.91 -1.97
N ASP A 17 1.13 -3.97 -3.08
CA ASP A 17 -0.19 -3.35 -3.16
C ASP A 17 -1.26 -4.32 -2.65
N VAL A 18 -2.11 -3.86 -1.73
CA VAL A 18 -3.30 -4.56 -1.26
C VAL A 18 -4.50 -3.89 -1.92
N PRO A 19 -4.93 -4.37 -3.10
CA PRO A 19 -6.00 -3.75 -3.87
C PRO A 19 -7.37 -4.08 -3.25
N LEU A 20 -8.04 -3.08 -2.68
CA LEU A 20 -9.30 -3.26 -1.96
C LEU A 20 -10.51 -2.65 -2.68
N ALA A 21 -10.33 -1.52 -3.37
CA ALA A 21 -11.41 -0.82 -4.07
C ALA A 21 -10.87 0.03 -5.24
N CYS A 22 -11.54 1.14 -5.57
CA CYS A 22 -11.21 2.00 -6.71
C CYS A 22 -9.79 2.59 -6.67
N CYS A 23 -9.22 2.82 -5.49
CA CYS A 23 -7.86 3.36 -5.36
C CYS A 23 -6.79 2.39 -5.93
N ALA A 24 -7.11 1.10 -6.03
CA ALA A 24 -6.24 0.12 -6.67
C ALA A 24 -6.03 0.40 -8.17
N LEU A 25 -6.98 1.08 -8.83
CA LEU A 25 -6.81 1.45 -10.24
C LEU A 25 -5.75 2.53 -10.39
N GLU A 26 -5.67 3.47 -9.45
CA GLU A 26 -4.65 4.53 -9.47
C GLU A 26 -3.27 3.97 -9.13
N THR A 27 -3.16 3.05 -8.16
CA THR A 27 -1.89 2.36 -7.87
C THR A 27 -1.42 1.49 -9.03
N GLN A 28 -2.34 0.78 -9.71
CA GLN A 28 -2.02 -0.01 -10.91
C GLN A 28 -1.64 0.88 -12.10
N THR A 29 -2.32 2.00 -12.28
CA THR A 29 -1.98 2.99 -13.33
C THR A 29 -0.61 3.59 -13.07
N ALA A 30 -0.32 3.96 -11.82
CA ALA A 30 1.01 4.44 -11.42
C ALA A 30 2.08 3.37 -11.65
N ALA A 31 1.79 2.11 -11.31
CA ALA A 31 2.71 0.98 -11.48
C ALA A 31 3.01 0.65 -12.96
N GLY A 32 2.07 0.87 -13.88
CA GLY A 32 2.25 0.57 -15.30
C GLY A 32 2.67 -0.88 -15.54
N GLU A 33 3.65 -1.08 -16.44
CA GLU A 33 4.17 -2.40 -16.80
C GLU A 33 5.33 -2.89 -15.91
N ARG A 34 5.55 -2.28 -14.73
CA ARG A 34 6.63 -2.67 -13.82
C ARG A 34 6.51 -4.13 -13.40
N GLY A 35 7.66 -4.82 -13.40
CA GLY A 35 7.76 -6.22 -13.07
C GLY A 35 7.31 -6.53 -11.64
N CYS A 36 6.76 -7.73 -11.45
CA CYS A 36 6.40 -8.27 -10.15
C CYS A 36 7.24 -9.49 -9.81
N LEU A 37 7.55 -9.65 -8.54
CA LEU A 37 8.22 -10.82 -7.97
C LEU A 37 7.45 -11.31 -6.72
N PRO A 38 7.61 -12.58 -6.34
CA PRO A 38 7.13 -13.07 -5.06
C PRO A 38 7.72 -12.27 -3.88
N ILE A 39 6.94 -12.09 -2.81
CA ILE A 39 7.39 -11.36 -1.61
C ILE A 39 8.66 -12.00 -1.01
N ALA A 40 8.77 -13.33 -1.09
CA ALA A 40 9.93 -14.08 -0.61
C ALA A 40 11.23 -13.79 -1.40
N GLU A 41 11.14 -13.23 -2.61
CA GLU A 41 12.28 -12.90 -3.46
C GLU A 41 12.74 -11.45 -3.29
N ILE A 42 12.09 -10.66 -2.44
CA ILE A 42 12.50 -9.27 -2.17
C ILE A 42 13.88 -9.27 -1.49
N PRO A 43 14.86 -8.48 -1.98
CA PRO A 43 16.16 -8.37 -1.35
C PRO A 43 16.06 -7.90 0.12
N PRO A 44 16.79 -8.52 1.06
CA PRO A 44 16.74 -8.17 2.49
C PRO A 44 17.18 -6.73 2.82
N SER A 45 17.84 -6.02 1.90
CA SER A 45 18.22 -4.61 2.02
C SER A 45 17.19 -3.63 1.43
N ALA A 46 16.34 -4.07 0.51
CA ALA A 46 15.46 -3.18 -0.25
C ALA A 46 14.28 -2.65 0.55
N ARG A 47 13.92 -1.37 0.43
CA ARG A 47 12.79 -0.84 1.20
C ARG A 47 11.50 -1.46 0.71
N VAL A 48 10.59 -1.76 1.63
CA VAL A 48 9.28 -2.33 1.29
C VAL A 48 8.19 -1.41 1.80
N VAL A 49 7.23 -1.12 0.93
CA VAL A 49 6.04 -0.33 1.26
C VAL A 49 4.81 -1.17 0.97
N VAL A 50 4.00 -1.42 1.99
CA VAL A 50 2.68 -2.05 1.85
C VAL A 50 1.65 -0.94 1.68
N THR A 51 0.93 -0.94 0.57
CA THR A 51 -0.09 0.09 0.30
C THR A 51 -1.48 -0.52 0.46
N LEU A 52 -2.30 0.07 1.32
CA LEU A 52 -3.70 -0.29 1.51
C LEU A 52 -4.56 0.58 0.58
N SER A 53 -4.93 0.02 -0.57
CA SER A 53 -5.51 0.77 -1.69
C SER A 53 -7.04 0.65 -1.71
N GLY A 54 -7.70 1.48 -0.89
CA GLY A 54 -9.16 1.64 -0.89
C GLY A 54 -9.85 1.18 0.40
N THR A 55 -11.14 0.86 0.28
CA THR A 55 -12.01 0.61 1.45
C THR A 55 -11.67 -0.68 2.17
N ILE A 56 -11.42 -0.58 3.47
CA ILE A 56 -11.20 -1.74 4.35
C ILE A 56 -12.55 -2.19 4.91
N THR A 57 -13.00 -3.37 4.50
CA THR A 57 -14.22 -3.98 5.03
C THR A 57 -13.90 -4.97 6.14
N VAL A 58 -14.80 -5.12 7.11
CA VAL A 58 -14.65 -6.05 8.24
C VAL A 58 -14.35 -7.49 7.76
N PRO A 59 -15.01 -8.04 6.72
CA PRO A 59 -14.71 -9.38 6.22
C PRO A 59 -13.31 -9.52 5.60
N MET A 60 -12.71 -8.43 5.12
CA MET A 60 -11.38 -8.44 4.49
C MET A 60 -10.23 -8.41 5.50
N LEU A 61 -10.50 -8.12 6.78
CA LEU A 61 -9.46 -8.01 7.80
C LEU A 61 -8.53 -9.23 7.91
N PRO A 62 -9.02 -10.49 7.87
CA PRO A 62 -8.13 -11.66 7.92
C PRO A 62 -7.18 -11.71 6.73
N SER A 63 -7.67 -11.40 5.53
CA SER A 63 -6.85 -11.41 4.31
C SER A 63 -5.79 -10.31 4.33
N ILE A 64 -6.13 -9.12 4.83
CA ILE A 64 -5.16 -8.02 4.95
C ILE A 64 -4.08 -8.39 5.97
N ARG A 65 -4.44 -9.01 7.10
CA ARG A 65 -3.47 -9.46 8.11
C ARG A 65 -2.49 -10.47 7.56
N LEU A 66 -2.94 -11.44 6.78
CA LEU A 66 -2.06 -12.42 6.14
C LEU A 66 -1.01 -11.74 5.24
N VAL A 67 -1.41 -10.73 4.46
CA VAL A 67 -0.45 -10.00 3.61
C VAL A 67 0.55 -9.19 4.45
N LEU A 68 0.09 -8.57 5.53
CA LEU A 68 0.97 -7.85 6.45
C LEU A 68 1.93 -8.77 7.20
N GLU A 69 1.52 -10.01 7.48
CA GLU A 69 2.37 -11.05 8.09
C GLU A 69 3.40 -11.63 7.11
N GLU A 70 3.04 -11.73 5.82
CA GLU A 70 3.97 -12.13 4.75
C GLU A 70 4.99 -11.03 4.41
N ALA A 71 4.63 -9.76 4.62
CA ALA A 71 5.51 -8.63 4.36
C ALA A 71 6.72 -8.61 5.33
N PRO A 72 7.90 -8.15 4.88
CA PRO A 72 9.06 -8.01 5.76
C PRO A 72 8.74 -7.11 6.97
N GLN A 73 9.25 -7.46 8.16
CA GLN A 73 8.96 -6.73 9.41
C GLN A 73 9.26 -5.22 9.38
N ARG A 74 10.17 -4.80 8.50
CA ARG A 74 10.55 -3.38 8.31
C ARG A 74 9.71 -2.66 7.26
N ALA A 75 8.69 -3.30 6.71
CA ALA A 75 7.84 -2.70 5.69
C ALA A 75 7.06 -1.52 6.28
N LYS A 76 7.02 -0.42 5.53
CA LYS A 76 6.22 0.74 5.89
C LYS A 76 4.81 0.56 5.36
N VAL A 77 3.79 0.91 6.13
CA VAL A 77 2.39 0.82 5.71
C VAL A 77 1.87 2.18 5.29
N VAL A 78 1.26 2.25 4.11
CA VAL A 78 0.65 3.46 3.56
C VAL A 78 -0.85 3.26 3.41
N ALA A 79 -1.63 4.19 3.93
CA ALA A 79 -3.05 4.28 3.66
C ALA A 79 -3.25 5.11 2.38
N PHE A 80 -3.77 4.49 1.31
CA PHE A 80 -3.96 5.14 0.03
C PHE A 80 -5.44 5.33 -0.28
N GLY A 81 -5.87 6.59 -0.18
CA GLY A 81 -7.25 7.02 -0.38
C GLY A 81 -8.04 7.24 0.90
N ALA A 82 -9.10 8.05 0.81
CA ALA A 82 -9.91 8.50 1.93
C ALA A 82 -10.51 7.35 2.74
N CYS A 83 -10.88 6.24 2.07
CA CYS A 83 -11.41 5.06 2.74
C CYS A 83 -10.36 4.33 3.59
N ALA A 84 -9.12 4.24 3.12
CA ALA A 84 -8.03 3.65 3.88
C ALA A 84 -7.64 4.57 5.05
N CYS A 85 -7.57 5.88 4.82
CA CYS A 85 -7.17 6.84 5.85
C CYS A 85 -8.19 6.94 6.99
N VAL A 86 -9.46 7.17 6.67
CA VAL A 86 -10.51 7.55 7.64
C VAL A 86 -11.89 6.94 7.32
N GLY A 87 -11.95 5.81 6.61
CA GLY A 87 -13.22 5.17 6.22
C GLY A 87 -13.95 5.87 5.07
N GLY A 88 -13.58 7.13 4.79
CA GLY A 88 -14.03 7.89 3.63
C GLY A 88 -15.54 8.14 3.67
N PRO A 89 -16.25 8.10 2.51
CA PRO A 89 -17.70 8.27 2.49
C PRO A 89 -18.47 7.15 3.20
N TYR A 90 -17.79 6.09 3.65
CA TYR A 90 -18.38 4.94 4.32
C TYR A 90 -18.01 4.84 5.80
N TRP A 91 -17.51 5.91 6.41
CA TRP A 91 -17.01 5.91 7.80
C TRP A 91 -18.05 5.45 8.84
N ASP A 92 -19.35 5.60 8.56
CA ASP A 92 -20.46 5.19 9.44
C ASP A 92 -21.11 3.86 9.02
N SER A 93 -20.58 3.20 7.98
CA SER A 93 -21.11 1.92 7.49
C SER A 93 -20.78 0.78 8.45
N TYR A 94 -21.77 -0.09 8.69
CA TYR A 94 -21.62 -1.27 9.56
C TYR A 94 -20.55 -2.27 9.09
N ALA A 95 -20.19 -2.24 7.80
CA ALA A 95 -19.29 -3.20 7.19
C ALA A 95 -17.88 -2.65 6.96
N VAL A 96 -17.62 -1.37 7.26
CA VAL A 96 -16.36 -0.68 6.94
C VAL A 96 -15.63 -0.33 8.23
N VAL A 97 -14.31 -0.48 8.19
CA VAL A 97 -13.43 0.01 9.24
C VAL A 97 -13.18 1.50 9.03
N ARG A 98 -13.25 2.29 10.10
CA ARG A 98 -13.14 3.76 10.05
C ARG A 98 -11.75 4.28 9.70
N GLY A 99 -10.78 3.41 9.50
CA GLY A 99 -9.42 3.78 9.11
C GLY A 99 -8.47 2.62 9.34
N SER A 100 -7.39 2.58 8.56
CA SER A 100 -6.38 1.54 8.64
C SER A 100 -5.66 1.50 9.99
N GLU A 101 -5.64 2.60 10.75
CA GLU A 101 -5.05 2.63 12.10
C GLU A 101 -5.76 1.73 13.11
N GLU A 102 -7.05 1.42 12.90
CA GLU A 102 -7.74 0.43 13.75
C GLU A 102 -7.20 -1.00 13.51
N LEU A 103 -6.47 -1.22 12.41
CA LEU A 103 -5.93 -2.52 12.00
C LEU A 103 -4.41 -2.63 12.20
N VAL A 104 -3.65 -1.64 11.75
CA VAL A 104 -2.18 -1.68 11.68
C VAL A 104 -1.62 -0.27 11.85
N LYS A 105 -0.40 -0.15 12.39
CA LYS A 105 0.31 1.12 12.41
C LYS A 105 0.53 1.60 10.98
N VAL A 106 0.05 2.80 10.66
CA VAL A 106 0.24 3.44 9.36
C VAL A 106 1.41 4.42 9.48
N ASP A 107 2.34 4.37 8.53
CA ASP A 107 3.49 5.27 8.48
C ASP A 107 3.19 6.54 7.66
N HIS A 108 2.31 6.46 6.67
CA HIS A 108 1.92 7.61 5.85
C HIS A 108 0.49 7.51 5.33
N PHE A 109 -0.17 8.65 5.19
CA PHE A 109 -1.53 8.78 4.67
C PHE A 109 -1.54 9.60 3.39
N ILE A 110 -2.01 8.99 2.30
CA ILE A 110 -2.19 9.65 1.02
C ILE A 110 -3.68 9.90 0.82
N ALA A 111 -4.11 11.14 1.07
CA ALA A 111 -5.51 11.53 0.94
C ALA A 111 -5.96 11.67 -0.52
N GLY A 112 -7.22 11.31 -0.80
CA GLY A 112 -7.85 11.42 -2.13
C GLY A 112 -9.00 10.42 -2.30
N CYS A 113 -9.88 10.60 -3.29
CA CYS A 113 -11.02 9.69 -3.52
C CYS A 113 -11.36 9.53 -5.02
N PRO A 114 -10.49 8.89 -5.83
CA PRO A 114 -9.19 8.35 -5.44
C PRO A 114 -8.06 9.41 -5.54
N PRO A 115 -6.91 9.23 -4.85
CA PRO A 115 -5.74 10.09 -5.05
C PRO A 115 -5.18 9.94 -6.47
N PRO A 116 -4.57 10.98 -7.07
CA PRO A 116 -3.98 10.85 -8.40
C PRO A 116 -2.84 9.81 -8.42
N PRO A 117 -2.59 9.12 -9.55
CA PRO A 117 -1.54 8.09 -9.65
C PRO A 117 -0.18 8.55 -9.13
N GLY A 118 0.24 9.76 -9.50
CA GLY A 118 1.53 10.32 -9.12
C GLY A 118 1.70 10.60 -7.61
N ALA A 119 0.62 10.63 -6.82
CA ALA A 119 0.73 10.85 -5.38
C ALA A 119 1.48 9.72 -4.67
N LEU A 120 1.39 8.49 -5.19
CA LEU A 120 2.15 7.37 -4.66
C LEU A 120 3.62 7.45 -5.10
N ASP A 121 3.89 7.88 -6.34
CA ASP A 121 5.24 8.08 -6.85
C ASP A 121 6.02 9.09 -6.00
N ASP A 122 5.41 10.24 -5.70
CA ASP A 122 6.03 11.32 -4.91
C ASP A 122 6.49 10.83 -3.52
N TYR A 123 5.66 10.01 -2.85
CA TYR A 123 6.00 9.43 -1.56
C TYR A 123 7.14 8.41 -1.68
N LEU A 124 7.11 7.57 -2.71
CA LEU A 124 8.10 6.52 -2.91
C LEU A 124 9.46 7.08 -3.34
N ASP A 125 9.49 8.19 -4.07
CA ASP A 125 10.72 8.91 -4.40
C ASP A 125 11.42 9.43 -3.14
N ALA A 126 10.66 9.98 -2.18
CA ALA A 126 11.22 10.36 -0.89
C ALA A 126 11.82 9.14 -0.15
N GLN A 127 11.13 8.00 -0.21
CA GLN A 127 11.65 6.75 0.39
C GLN A 127 12.89 6.22 -0.30
N ARG A 128 13.02 6.41 -1.61
CA ARG A 128 14.19 6.03 -2.40
C ARG A 128 15.41 6.89 -2.05
N VAL A 129 15.23 8.21 -1.94
CA VAL A 129 16.32 9.14 -1.56
C VAL A 129 16.85 8.83 -0.17
N GLU A 130 15.97 8.60 0.80
CA GLU A 130 16.37 8.17 2.13
C GLU A 130 17.09 6.81 2.12
N ALA A 131 16.81 5.92 1.16
CA ALA A 131 17.46 4.59 1.07
C ALA A 131 18.90 4.67 0.56
N ALA A 132 19.21 5.71 -0.20
CA ALA A 132 20.53 5.96 -0.78
C ALA A 132 21.47 6.72 0.18
N ALA A 133 20.94 7.24 1.30
CA ALA A 133 21.68 7.93 2.36
C ALA A 133 22.09 6.97 3.48
#